data_AF-A0A5K1FUI7-F1
#
_entry.id   AF-A0A5K1FUI7-F1
#
_cell.length_a   1.000
_cell.length_b   1.000
_cell.length_c   1.000
_cell.angle_alpha   90.00
_cell.angle_beta   90.00
_cell.angle_gamma   90.00
#
_symmetry.space_group_name_H-M   'P 1'
#
loop_
_entity.id
_entity.type
_entity.pdbx_description
1 polymer ?
#
loop_
_entity_poly.entity_id
_entity_poly.type
_entity_poly.pdbx_seq_one_letter_code
_entity_poly.pdbx_strand_id
1 'polypeptide(L)' 'ALKKIAKFIRTNILPGAVAEVGLLCCATIQSNPEEAASQLMDPILTSIASSLEGTPVSGFGGGSSNMLFSTK' A
#
# COMPACT_ATOMS: atom_id res chain seq x y z
N ALA A 1 18.10 -0.64 -12.17
CA ALA A 1 18.20 -1.05 -10.74
C ALA A 1 16.82 -1.24 -10.11
N LEU A 2 15.88 -0.31 -10.35
CA LEU A 2 14.52 -0.29 -9.81
C LEU A 2 13.79 -1.65 -9.81
N LYS A 3 13.76 -2.35 -10.95
CA LYS A 3 13.12 -3.67 -11.06
C LYS A 3 13.67 -4.72 -10.08
N LYS A 4 14.98 -4.67 -9.78
CA LYS A 4 15.60 -5.58 -8.80
C LYS A 4 15.20 -5.21 -7.38
N ILE A 5 15.13 -3.91 -7.08
CA ILE A 5 14.67 -3.37 -5.80
C ILE A 5 13.19 -3.73 -5.57
N ALA A 6 12.33 -3.48 -6.57
CA ALA A 6 10.92 -3.84 -6.53
C ALA A 6 10.70 -5.34 -6.30
N LYS A 7 11.49 -6.19 -6.98
CA LYS A 7 11.48 -7.64 -6.75
C LYS A 7 11.91 -8.00 -5.33
N PHE A 8 13.00 -7.40 -4.83
CA PHE A 8 13.49 -7.64 -3.47
C PHE A 8 12.43 -7.29 -2.41
N ILE A 9 11.81 -6.11 -2.52
CA ILE A 9 10.76 -5.65 -1.61
C ILE A 9 9.55 -6.58 -1.64
N ARG A 10 9.15 -7.10 -2.81
CA ARG A 10 8.00 -8.01 -2.87
C ARG A 10 8.22 -9.40 -2.30
N THR A 11 9.43 -9.95 -2.43
CA THR A 11 9.65 -11.38 -2.18
C THR A 11 10.56 -11.67 -0.99
N ASN A 12 11.30 -10.67 -0.48
CA ASN A 12 12.33 -10.87 0.54
C ASN A 12 12.22 -9.80 1.64
N ILE A 13 11.07 -9.69 2.28
CA ILE A 13 10.99 -8.91 3.52
C ILE A 13 11.69 -9.72 4.61
N LEU A 14 12.93 -9.37 4.91
CA LEU A 14 13.68 -9.95 6.03
C LEU A 14 12.99 -9.54 7.33
N PRO A 15 12.54 -10.49 8.17
CA PRO A 15 12.03 -10.18 9.50
C PRO A 15 13.08 -9.36 10.26
N GLY A 16 12.71 -8.18 10.73
CA GLY A 16 13.60 -7.27 11.46
C GLY A 16 14.25 -6.14 10.64
N ALA A 17 14.13 -6.12 9.30
CA ALA A 17 14.72 -5.08 8.44
C ALA A 17 13.69 -4.09 7.86
N VAL A 18 12.55 -3.91 8.52
CA VAL A 18 11.42 -3.14 7.95
C VAL A 18 11.77 -1.66 7.78
N ALA A 19 12.58 -1.10 8.69
CA ALA A 19 12.95 0.30 8.68
C ALA A 19 13.89 0.62 7.51
N GLU A 20 14.90 -0.23 7.30
CA GLU A 20 15.88 -0.11 6.23
C GLU A 20 15.22 -0.29 4.86
N VAL A 21 14.27 -1.24 4.75
CA VAL A 21 13.49 -1.44 3.52
C VAL A 21 12.60 -0.23 3.25
N GLY A 22 11.98 0.36 4.28
CA GLY A 22 11.20 1.59 4.16
C GLY A 22 12.05 2.77 3.67
N LEU A 23 13.27 2.92 4.20
CA LEU A 23 14.23 3.94 3.80
C LEU A 23 14.68 3.76 2.34
N LEU A 24 14.99 2.52 1.94
CA LEU A 24 15.32 2.19 0.55
C LEU A 24 14.17 2.57 -0.39
N CYS A 25 12.93 2.27 -0.01
CA CYS A 25 11.74 2.61 -0.78
C CYS A 25 11.61 4.14 -0.94
N CYS A 26 11.79 4.89 0.16
CA CYS A 26 11.72 6.34 0.17
C CYS A 26 12.80 6.98 -0.72
N ALA A 27 14.05 6.54 -0.59
CA ALA A 27 15.15 7.00 -1.44
C ALA A 27 14.90 6.70 -2.93
N THR A 28 14.29 5.55 -3.21
CA THR A 28 13.96 5.11 -4.57
C THR A 28 12.89 6.00 -5.21
N ILE A 29 11.85 6.37 -4.46
CA ILE A 29 10.78 7.28 -4.90
C ILE A 29 11.35 8.67 -5.16
N GLN A 30 12.18 9.19 -4.26
CA GLN A 30 12.79 10.53 -4.43
C GLN A 30 13.71 10.59 -5.64
N SER A 31 14.43 9.51 -5.94
CA SER A 31 15.38 9.48 -7.05
C SER A 31 14.72 9.31 -8.42
N ASN A 32 13.59 8.60 -8.52
CA ASN A 32 12.90 8.32 -9.79
C ASN A 32 11.38 8.21 -9.56
N PRO A 33 10.66 9.32 -9.35
CA PRO A 33 9.28 9.29 -8.87
C PRO A 33 8.31 8.60 -9.82
N GLU A 34 8.41 8.85 -11.12
CA GLU A 34 7.46 8.34 -12.12
C GLU A 34 7.55 6.81 -12.28
N GLU A 35 8.76 6.28 -12.45
CA GLU A 35 8.98 4.84 -12.56
C GLU A 35 8.79 4.13 -11.21
N ALA A 36 9.13 4.77 -10.08
CA ALA A 36 8.91 4.20 -8.74
C ALA A 36 7.42 4.13 -8.38
N ALA A 37 6.61 5.08 -8.82
CA ALA A 37 5.16 5.02 -8.61
C ALA A 37 4.57 3.74 -9.23
N SER A 38 4.85 3.50 -10.52
CA SER A 38 4.30 2.33 -11.22
C SER A 38 4.89 0.99 -10.78
N GLN A 39 6.21 0.93 -10.51
CA GLN A 39 6.89 -0.33 -10.21
C GLN A 39 6.85 -0.71 -8.72
N LEU A 40 6.61 0.25 -7.82
CA LEU A 40 6.72 0.08 -6.37
C LEU A 40 5.47 0.55 -5.61
N MET A 41 4.98 1.76 -5.84
CA MET A 41 3.83 2.29 -5.08
C MET A 41 2.52 1.60 -5.44
N ASP A 42 2.16 1.58 -6.72
CA ASP A 42 0.94 0.92 -7.21
C ASP A 42 0.77 -0.50 -6.65
N PRO A 43 1.78 -1.38 -6.73
CA PRO A 43 1.64 -2.72 -6.20
C PRO A 43 1.59 -2.80 -4.67
N ILE A 44 2.30 -1.94 -3.94
CA ILE A 44 2.23 -1.91 -2.47
C ILE A 44 0.83 -1.49 -2.05
N LEU A 45 0.30 -0.42 -2.63
CA LEU A 45 -1.02 0.11 -2.33
C LEU A 45 -2.12 -0.88 -2.71
N THR A 46 -2.00 -1.55 -3.86
CA THR A 46 -2.94 -2.61 -4.27
C THR A 46 -2.93 -3.77 -3.29
N SER A 47 -1.74 -4.19 -2.83
CA SER A 47 -1.62 -5.28 -1.85
C SER A 47 -2.22 -4.89 -0.49
N ILE A 48 -2.03 -3.64 -0.06
CA ILE A 48 -2.63 -3.11 1.17
C ILE A 48 -4.15 -3.08 1.02
N ALA A 49 -4.66 -2.48 -0.06
CA ALA A 49 -6.09 -2.39 -0.33
C ALA A 49 -6.74 -3.79 -0.32
N SER A 50 -6.15 -4.76 -1.01
CA SER A 50 -6.66 -6.13 -1.03
C SER A 50 -6.56 -6.84 0.32
N SER A 51 -5.52 -6.55 1.11
CA SER A 51 -5.44 -7.06 2.49
C SER A 51 -6.49 -6.45 3.42
N LEU A 52 -7.00 -5.26 3.08
CA LEU A 52 -8.06 -4.58 3.81
C LEU A 52 -9.46 -5.01 3.34
N GLU A 53 -9.60 -5.66 2.18
CA GLU A 53 -10.89 -6.19 1.72
C GLU A 53 -11.46 -7.18 2.75
N GLY A 54 -12.68 -6.93 3.21
CA GLY A 54 -13.34 -7.76 4.23
C GLY A 54 -12.93 -7.49 5.68
N THR A 55 -12.00 -6.55 5.93
CA THR A 55 -11.75 -6.07 7.30
C THR A 55 -12.98 -5.30 7.79
N PRO A 56 -13.56 -5.66 8.95
CA PRO A 56 -14.71 -4.94 9.49
C PRO A 56 -14.34 -3.47 9.68
N VAL A 57 -15.24 -2.58 9.28
CA VAL A 57 -15.05 -1.14 9.45
C VAL A 57 -14.86 -0.86 10.94
N SER A 58 -13.65 -0.47 11.33
CA SER A 58 -13.41 -0.01 12.70
C SER A 58 -14.22 1.27 12.89
N GLY A 59 -15.14 1.28 13.86
CA GLY A 59 -16.15 2.33 14.07
C GLY A 59 -15.65 3.74 14.44
N PHE A 60 -14.43 4.11 14.08
CA PHE A 60 -13.94 5.48 14.17
C PHE A 60 -14.32 6.24 12.90
N GLY A 61 -15.52 6.83 12.93
CA GLY A 61 -16.19 7.48 11.79
C GLY A 61 -17.43 6.69 11.41
N GLY A 62 -18.61 7.18 11.82
CA GLY A 62 -19.89 6.49 11.73
C GLY A 62 -20.14 5.80 10.38
N GLY A 63 -20.09 4.47 10.39
CA GLY A 63 -20.55 3.63 9.30
C GLY A 63 -22.06 3.71 9.17
N SER A 64 -22.55 4.61 8.33
CA SER A 64 -23.91 4.57 7.78
C SER A 64 -23.86 4.11 6.32
N SER A 65 -23.34 2.91 6.08
CA SER A 65 -23.51 2.20 4.81
C SER A 65 -24.81 1.39 4.80
N ASN A 66 -25.91 1.98 5.27
CA ASN A 66 -27.27 1.45 5.10
C ASN A 66 -28.38 2.52 5.26
N MET A 67 -28.13 3.78 4.87
CA MET A 67 -29.24 4.72 4.67
C MET A 67 -29.71 4.60 3.22
N LEU A 68 -30.62 3.66 3.00
CA LEU A 68 -31.52 3.63 1.86
C LEU A 68 -32.16 5.03 1.74
N PHE A 69 -31.80 5.78 0.69
CA PHE A 69 -32.51 7.01 0.33
C PHE A 69 -33.93 6.63 -0.11
N SER A 70 -34.83 6.47 0.85
CA SER A 70 -36.25 6.40 0.57
C SER A 70 -36.76 7.84 0.50
N THR A 71 -36.67 8.43 -0.69
CA THR A 71 -37.42 9.65 -1.03
C THR A 71 -38.91 9.34 -0.95
N LYS A 72 -39.61 9.93 0.02
CA LYS A 72 -41.05 10.13 -0.03
C LYS A 72 -41.33 11.62 0.04
#